data_AF-A0A7Y3F457-F1
#
_entry.id   AF-A0A7Y3F457-F1
#
_cell.length_a   1.000
_cell.length_b   1.000
_cell.length_c   1.000
_cell.angle_alpha   90.00
_cell.angle_beta   90.00
_cell.angle_gamma   90.00
#
_symmetry.space_group_name_H-M   'P 1'
#
loop_
_entity.id
_entity.type
_entity.pdbx_description
1 polymer ?
#
loop_
_entity_poly.entity_id
_entity_poly.type
_entity_poly.pdbx_seq_one_letter_code
_entity_poly.pdbx_strand_id
1 'polypeptide(L)'
;RYGLRIGVDLSRPIRALLDSDYSGLEFVADYRITKKIYLAAEFGNEEKTSFEALENKDDLNRVEIYNYTTSGSYLKLGIDYNTYENWYGMTNAISFGARYAGSTFSQTLNNYTIFDSNRYWNPTDFAPGSDAPQEFTGLNATWLEFVLGIKVELFANLYLGASVRLAYLFTNTEADTFPNLWIPGFNKVNDNSKFGVGYNYSLSYFIPLYRKKAKKKKNETPVEE
;
A
#
# COMPACT_ATOMS: atom_id res chain seq x y z
N ARG A 1 -23.29 -17.23 2.71
CA ARG A 1 -22.87 -17.00 4.12
C ARG A 1 -22.42 -15.55 4.21
N TYR A 2 -22.68 -14.85 5.31
CA TYR A 2 -22.16 -13.50 5.56
C TYR A 2 -21.16 -13.61 6.71
N GLY A 3 -20.05 -12.89 6.61
CA GLY A 3 -18.95 -13.04 7.55
C GLY A 3 -17.87 -11.98 7.31
N LEU A 4 -16.93 -11.97 8.24
CA LEU A 4 -15.79 -11.08 8.29
C LEU A 4 -14.54 -11.87 7.91
N ARG A 5 -13.74 -11.36 6.99
CA ARG A 5 -12.37 -11.84 6.75
C ARG A 5 -11.41 -10.92 7.47
N ILE A 6 -10.44 -11.50 8.15
CA ILE A 6 -9.34 -10.78 8.81
C ILE A 6 -8.06 -11.47 8.41
N GLY A 7 -7.01 -10.71 8.13
CA GLY A 7 -5.74 -11.25 7.68
C GLY A 7 -4.59 -10.29 7.85
N VAL A 8 -3.46 -10.71 7.32
CA VAL A 8 -2.23 -9.95 7.25
C VAL A 8 -1.75 -9.89 5.80
N ASP A 9 -1.17 -8.77 5.41
CA ASP A 9 -0.44 -8.66 4.16
C ASP A 9 0.97 -9.20 4.36
N LEU A 10 1.26 -10.32 3.69
CA LEU A 10 2.55 -10.97 3.72
C LEU A 10 3.59 -10.20 2.90
N SER A 11 3.17 -9.30 1.99
CA SER A 11 4.11 -8.55 1.16
C SER A 11 5.06 -7.68 1.99
N ARG A 12 4.62 -7.15 3.14
CA ARG A 12 5.44 -6.27 3.99
C ARG A 12 6.49 -7.06 4.77
N PRO A 13 6.15 -8.13 5.51
CA PRO A 13 7.16 -8.97 6.17
C PRO A 13 8.12 -9.63 5.18
N ILE A 14 7.63 -10.11 4.02
CA ILE A 14 8.49 -10.68 2.98
C ILE A 14 9.49 -9.64 2.47
N ARG A 15 9.04 -8.40 2.23
CA ARG A 15 9.94 -7.31 1.84
C ARG A 15 10.98 -7.02 2.92
N ALA A 16 10.59 -6.99 4.19
CA ALA A 16 11.52 -6.77 5.31
C ALA A 16 12.59 -7.86 5.45
N LEU A 17 12.31 -9.09 4.98
CA LEU A 17 13.31 -10.16 4.91
C LEU A 17 14.29 -10.01 3.75
N LEU A 18 13.89 -9.31 2.68
CA LEU A 18 14.69 -9.12 1.47
C LEU A 18 15.46 -7.79 1.47
N ASP A 19 14.97 -6.81 2.21
CA ASP A 19 15.46 -5.44 2.29
C ASP A 19 15.62 -5.06 3.77
N SER A 20 16.87 -5.02 4.26
CA SER A 20 17.17 -4.72 5.66
C SER A 20 16.83 -3.29 6.06
N ASP A 21 16.67 -2.40 5.09
CA ASP A 21 16.30 -0.99 5.30
C ASP A 21 14.78 -0.79 5.33
N TYR A 22 14.00 -1.88 5.28
CA TYR A 22 12.55 -1.84 5.31
C TYR A 22 11.98 -2.71 6.45
N SER A 23 11.03 -2.16 7.19
CA SER A 23 10.20 -2.89 8.14
C SER A 23 8.74 -2.50 7.95
N GLY A 24 7.83 -3.45 8.13
CA GLY A 24 6.41 -3.12 8.11
C GLY A 24 5.47 -4.27 8.32
N LEU A 25 4.26 -3.93 8.73
CA LEU A 25 3.15 -4.85 8.98
C LEU A 25 1.85 -4.19 8.53
N GLU A 26 1.02 -4.92 7.80
CA GLU A 26 -0.30 -4.45 7.36
C GLU A 26 -1.35 -5.53 7.70
N PHE A 27 -2.40 -5.12 8.40
CA PHE A 27 -3.58 -5.92 8.68
C PHE A 27 -4.66 -5.59 7.68
N VAL A 28 -5.34 -6.62 7.19
CA VAL A 28 -6.43 -6.46 6.22
C VAL A 28 -7.71 -7.06 6.79
N ALA A 29 -8.84 -6.40 6.53
CA ALA A 29 -10.14 -6.91 6.89
C ALA A 29 -11.16 -6.60 5.78
N ASP A 30 -12.07 -7.53 5.53
CA ASP A 30 -13.22 -7.26 4.68
C ASP A 30 -14.50 -7.90 5.19
N TYR A 31 -15.59 -7.14 5.14
CA TYR A 31 -16.91 -7.53 5.59
C TYR A 31 -17.87 -7.61 4.42
N ARG A 32 -18.51 -8.78 4.26
CA ARG A 32 -19.52 -8.98 3.22
C ARG A 32 -20.81 -8.23 3.57
N ILE A 33 -21.16 -7.17 2.82
CA ILE A 33 -22.43 -6.43 2.98
C ILE A 33 -23.52 -7.05 2.11
N THR A 34 -23.23 -7.31 0.83
CA THR A 34 -24.17 -7.97 -0.10
C THR A 34 -23.52 -9.21 -0.70
N LYS A 35 -24.21 -9.91 -1.62
CA LYS A 35 -23.60 -11.06 -2.30
C LYS A 35 -22.36 -10.68 -3.13
N LYS A 36 -22.28 -9.43 -3.59
CA LYS A 36 -21.20 -8.94 -4.46
C LYS A 36 -20.37 -7.84 -3.83
N ILE A 37 -20.88 -7.11 -2.84
CA ILE A 37 -20.19 -5.94 -2.26
C ILE A 37 -19.61 -6.29 -0.89
N TYR A 38 -18.34 -5.93 -0.71
CA TYR A 38 -17.60 -6.03 0.54
C TYR A 38 -17.11 -4.65 0.94
N LEU A 39 -17.18 -4.36 2.23
CA LEU A 39 -16.47 -3.24 2.84
C LEU A 39 -15.08 -3.72 3.22
N ALA A 40 -14.05 -2.97 2.88
CA ALA A 40 -12.67 -3.31 3.15
C ALA A 40 -12.01 -2.23 4.02
N ALA A 41 -11.14 -2.69 4.91
CA ALA A 41 -10.31 -1.86 5.76
C ALA A 41 -8.91 -2.45 5.81
N GLU A 42 -7.89 -1.60 5.74
CA GLU A 42 -6.48 -1.99 5.79
C GLU A 42 -5.77 -1.02 6.72
N PHE A 43 -5.00 -1.53 7.67
CA PHE A 43 -4.25 -0.73 8.62
C PHE A 43 -2.83 -1.23 8.67
N GLY A 44 -1.87 -0.36 8.45
CA GLY A 44 -0.47 -0.74 8.45
C GLY A 44 0.44 0.30 9.08
N ASN A 45 1.62 -0.19 9.44
CA ASN A 45 2.74 0.61 9.92
C ASN A 45 3.98 0.18 9.14
N GLU A 46 4.74 1.16 8.67
CA GLU A 46 5.95 0.92 7.88
C GLU A 46 7.04 1.90 8.31
N GLU A 47 8.25 1.38 8.23
CA GLU A 47 9.48 2.14 8.37
C GLU A 47 10.39 1.80 7.18
N LYS A 48 10.95 2.82 6.56
CA LYS A 48 11.87 2.65 5.44
C LYS A 48 13.00 3.66 5.50
N THR A 49 14.23 3.17 5.50
CA THR A 49 15.43 3.96 5.21
C THR A 49 15.69 3.90 3.71
N SER A 50 15.99 5.05 3.10
CA SER A 50 16.17 5.18 1.66
C SER A 50 17.36 6.08 1.36
N PHE A 51 18.10 5.71 0.34
CA PHE A 51 19.24 6.44 -0.18
C PHE A 51 18.89 6.88 -1.59
N GLU A 52 18.91 8.18 -1.86
CA GLU A 52 18.88 8.66 -3.24
C GLU A 52 20.32 8.95 -3.66
N ALA A 53 20.69 8.43 -4.83
CA ALA A 53 22.02 8.55 -5.38
C ALA A 53 21.97 9.09 -6.81
N LEU A 54 22.96 9.89 -7.19
CA LEU A 54 23.23 10.15 -8.60
C LEU A 54 23.97 8.95 -9.16
N GLU A 55 23.30 8.22 -10.04
CA GLU A 55 23.87 7.12 -10.81
C GLU A 55 24.18 7.59 -12.23
N ASN A 56 25.35 7.22 -12.73
CA ASN A 56 25.68 7.33 -14.15
C ASN A 56 25.27 6.03 -14.85
N LYS A 57 25.04 6.10 -16.16
CA LYS A 57 24.50 4.99 -17.00
C LYS A 57 25.23 3.64 -16.89
N ASP A 58 26.46 3.64 -16.37
CA ASP A 58 27.32 2.46 -16.24
C ASP A 58 27.56 2.03 -14.78
N ASP A 59 26.80 2.56 -13.79
CA ASP A 59 26.90 2.30 -12.34
C ASP A 59 28.30 2.49 -11.69
N LEU A 60 29.28 2.97 -12.47
CA LEU A 60 30.67 3.13 -12.05
C LEU A 60 30.89 4.29 -11.07
N ASN A 61 30.01 5.28 -11.07
CA ASN A 61 30.09 6.46 -10.20
C ASN A 61 28.71 6.72 -9.59
N ARG A 62 28.39 5.98 -8.52
CA ARG A 62 27.21 6.23 -7.68
C ARG A 62 27.61 7.16 -6.55
N VAL A 63 26.96 8.32 -6.45
CA VAL A 63 27.19 9.29 -5.37
C VAL A 63 25.90 9.47 -4.59
N GLU A 64 25.93 9.15 -3.31
CA GLU A 64 24.77 9.26 -2.42
C GLU A 64 24.52 10.74 -2.07
N ILE A 65 23.31 11.22 -2.37
CA ILE A 65 22.94 12.63 -2.20
C ILE A 65 22.32 12.83 -0.83
N TYR A 66 21.39 11.96 -0.43
CA TYR A 66 20.77 12.04 0.87
C TYR A 66 20.22 10.68 1.33
N ASN A 67 20.36 10.44 2.62
CA ASN A 67 19.82 9.30 3.34
C ASN A 67 18.68 9.78 4.24
N TYR A 68 17.51 9.18 4.11
CA TYR A 68 16.37 9.52 4.94
C TYR A 68 15.60 8.29 5.40
N THR A 69 15.09 8.35 6.62
CA THR A 69 14.23 7.32 7.20
C THR A 69 12.82 7.86 7.36
N THR A 70 11.83 7.17 6.79
CA THR A 70 10.42 7.50 6.98
C THR A 70 9.76 6.45 7.85
N SER A 71 9.03 6.85 8.89
CA SER A 71 8.31 5.94 9.78
C SER A 71 6.89 6.47 10.01
N GLY A 72 5.90 5.59 9.88
CA GLY A 72 4.52 6.01 10.08
C GLY A 72 3.48 4.95 9.83
N SER A 73 2.23 5.36 10.03
CA SER A 73 1.07 4.48 9.94
C SER A 73 0.08 4.99 8.91
N TYR A 74 -0.74 4.08 8.40
CA TYR A 74 -1.78 4.41 7.43
C TYR A 74 -3.03 3.57 7.65
N LEU A 75 -4.14 4.15 7.22
CA LEU A 75 -5.45 3.53 7.20
C LEU A 75 -6.03 3.66 5.80
N LYS A 76 -6.53 2.56 5.24
CA LYS A 76 -7.25 2.53 3.98
C LYS A 76 -8.64 1.97 4.20
N LEU A 77 -9.65 2.66 3.70
CA LEU A 77 -11.05 2.23 3.80
C LEU A 77 -11.67 2.24 2.41
N GLY A 78 -12.52 1.26 2.11
CA GLY A 78 -13.19 1.28 0.82
C GLY A 78 -14.08 0.09 0.56
N ILE A 79 -14.34 -0.17 -0.72
CA ILE A 79 -15.29 -1.18 -1.17
C ILE A 79 -14.69 -2.07 -2.25
N ASP A 80 -15.07 -3.34 -2.22
CA ASP A 80 -14.77 -4.32 -3.27
C ASP A 80 -16.06 -4.84 -3.88
N TYR A 81 -16.11 -4.89 -5.21
CA TYR A 81 -17.16 -5.55 -5.97
C TYR A 81 -16.63 -6.87 -6.55
N ASN A 82 -17.17 -7.98 -6.04
CA ASN A 82 -16.87 -9.32 -6.53
C ASN A 82 -17.69 -9.63 -7.79
N THR A 83 -16.99 -9.87 -8.91
CA THR A 83 -17.57 -10.29 -10.18
C THR A 83 -17.68 -11.80 -10.31
N TYR A 84 -16.97 -12.56 -9.47
CA TYR A 84 -16.92 -14.02 -9.57
C TYR A 84 -18.19 -14.69 -9.04
N GLU A 85 -18.75 -15.60 -9.85
CA GLU A 85 -19.87 -16.44 -9.47
C GLU A 85 -19.39 -17.68 -8.71
N ASN A 86 -19.47 -17.62 -7.39
CA ASN A 86 -19.10 -18.75 -6.53
C ASN A 86 -20.12 -19.88 -6.61
N TRP A 87 -19.65 -21.14 -6.74
CA TRP A 87 -20.51 -22.29 -6.45
C TRP A 87 -20.90 -22.35 -4.98
N TYR A 88 -21.91 -23.16 -4.67
CA TYR A 88 -22.49 -23.23 -3.33
C TYR A 88 -21.44 -23.62 -2.28
N GLY A 89 -21.09 -22.66 -1.42
CA GLY A 89 -20.14 -22.87 -0.31
C GLY A 89 -18.78 -22.21 -0.49
N MET A 90 -18.39 -21.85 -1.71
CA MET A 90 -17.12 -21.17 -1.98
C MET A 90 -17.23 -19.66 -1.77
N THR A 91 -16.12 -19.02 -1.38
CA THR A 91 -16.05 -17.55 -1.31
C THR A 91 -14.84 -16.92 -1.98
N ASN A 92 -14.40 -17.56 -3.06
CA ASN A 92 -13.40 -16.99 -3.97
C ASN A 92 -13.91 -15.66 -4.55
N ALA A 93 -12.98 -14.78 -4.89
CA ALA A 93 -13.33 -13.50 -5.47
C ALA A 93 -12.36 -13.12 -6.59
N ILE A 94 -12.93 -12.60 -7.66
CA ILE A 94 -12.24 -11.72 -8.59
C ILE A 94 -12.95 -10.39 -8.40
N SER A 95 -12.23 -9.38 -7.94
CA SER A 95 -12.83 -8.13 -7.50
C SER A 95 -12.09 -6.93 -8.03
N PHE A 96 -12.85 -5.89 -8.35
CA PHE A 96 -12.34 -4.54 -8.46
C PHE A 96 -12.90 -3.70 -7.34
N GLY A 97 -12.17 -2.68 -6.92
CA GLY A 97 -12.53 -1.89 -5.75
C GLY A 97 -11.91 -0.50 -5.79
N ALA A 98 -12.35 0.30 -4.82
CA ALA A 98 -11.76 1.61 -4.55
C ALA A 98 -11.39 1.68 -3.07
N ARG A 99 -10.33 2.42 -2.75
CA ARG A 99 -9.91 2.78 -1.40
C ARG A 99 -9.73 4.28 -1.30
N TYR A 100 -10.13 4.84 -0.18
CA TYR A 100 -9.66 6.13 0.32
C TYR A 100 -8.70 5.88 1.46
N ALA A 101 -7.50 6.43 1.34
CA ALA A 101 -6.41 6.15 2.24
C ALA A 101 -5.80 7.43 2.79
N GLY A 102 -5.33 7.34 4.02
CA GLY A 102 -4.60 8.40 4.70
C GLY A 102 -3.42 7.82 5.48
N SER A 103 -2.32 8.57 5.51
CA SER A 103 -1.13 8.25 6.29
C SER A 103 -0.71 9.45 7.13
N THR A 104 -0.18 9.16 8.32
CA THR A 104 0.50 10.10 9.20
C THR A 104 1.87 9.53 9.51
N PHE A 105 2.91 10.33 9.33
CA PHE A 105 4.30 9.86 9.40
C PHE A 105 5.27 10.96 9.82
N SER A 106 6.49 10.55 10.16
CA SER A 106 7.65 11.41 10.29
C SER A 106 8.73 10.99 9.30
N GLN A 107 9.60 11.94 8.97
CA GLN A 107 10.77 11.72 8.14
C GLN A 107 12.00 12.27 8.84
N THR A 108 13.05 11.46 8.94
CA THR A 108 14.34 11.86 9.48
C THR A 108 15.34 11.91 8.33
N LEU A 109 15.84 13.10 8.01
CA LEU A 109 16.97 13.26 7.12
C LEU A 109 18.23 12.92 7.92
N ASN A 110 18.83 11.77 7.66
CA ASN A 110 19.96 11.23 8.41
C ASN A 110 21.26 11.96 8.07
N ASN A 111 21.51 12.10 6.77
CA ASN A 111 22.63 12.87 6.24
C ASN A 111 22.36 13.28 4.79
N TYR A 112 23.13 14.25 4.30
CA TYR A 112 23.12 14.66 2.89
C TYR A 112 24.47 15.21 2.45
N THR A 113 24.71 15.18 1.15
CA THR A 113 25.85 15.81 0.48
C THR A 113 25.39 17.01 -0.35
N ILE A 114 26.26 18.00 -0.50
CA ILE A 114 26.00 19.21 -1.27
C ILE A 114 26.49 18.96 -2.69
N PHE A 115 25.54 18.91 -3.63
CA PHE A 115 25.86 18.77 -5.04
C PHE A 115 26.81 19.88 -5.51
N ASP A 116 27.96 19.49 -6.07
CA ASP A 116 28.94 20.41 -6.65
C ASP A 116 29.35 19.97 -8.05
N SER A 117 29.12 20.85 -9.03
CA SER A 117 29.56 20.65 -10.41
C SER A 117 31.10 20.80 -10.56
N ASN A 118 31.74 21.53 -9.65
CA ASN A 118 33.18 21.77 -9.65
C ASN A 118 33.89 20.91 -8.60
N ARG A 119 34.27 19.69 -9.00
CA ARG A 119 34.93 18.70 -8.15
C ARG A 119 36.43 18.97 -7.89
N TYR A 120 36.89 20.22 -8.02
CA TYR A 120 38.31 20.56 -7.82
C TYR A 120 38.78 20.23 -6.40
N TRP A 121 37.95 20.53 -5.38
CA TRP A 121 38.30 20.33 -3.97
C TRP A 121 37.95 18.94 -3.45
N ASN A 122 36.90 18.31 -3.99
CA ASN A 122 36.48 16.93 -3.67
C ASN A 122 36.42 16.12 -4.98
N PRO A 123 37.55 15.54 -5.44
CA PRO A 123 37.60 14.90 -6.76
C PRO A 123 36.82 13.58 -6.83
N THR A 124 36.65 12.92 -5.68
CA THR A 124 36.07 11.58 -5.57
C THR A 124 34.62 11.58 -5.10
N ASP A 125 34.13 12.68 -4.52
CA ASP A 125 32.78 12.77 -3.94
C ASP A 125 32.27 14.22 -3.86
N PHE A 126 31.03 14.43 -3.44
CA PHE A 126 30.48 15.74 -3.10
C PHE A 126 30.89 16.18 -1.69
N ALA A 127 30.79 17.49 -1.42
CA ALA A 127 31.06 18.00 -0.09
C ALA A 127 29.99 17.49 0.90
N PRO A 128 30.36 17.00 2.09
CA PRO A 128 29.37 16.61 3.09
C PRO A 128 28.58 17.85 3.54
N GLY A 129 27.27 17.68 3.70
CA GLY A 129 26.38 18.68 4.27
C GLY A 129 26.35 18.58 5.80
N SER A 130 25.23 18.08 6.33
CA SER A 130 25.09 17.77 7.75
C SER A 130 25.03 16.26 7.97
N ASP A 131 25.77 15.78 8.97
CA ASP A 131 25.65 14.42 9.51
C ASP A 131 24.74 14.33 10.75
N ALA A 132 24.25 15.49 11.23
CA ALA A 132 23.30 15.53 12.33
C ALA A 132 21.88 15.23 11.79
N PRO A 133 21.21 14.17 12.29
CA PRO A 133 19.87 13.84 11.84
C PRO A 133 18.87 14.95 12.14
N GLN A 134 18.05 15.30 11.16
CA GLN A 134 16.98 16.28 11.29
C GLN A 134 15.62 15.59 11.09
N GLU A 135 14.78 15.64 12.12
CA GLU A 135 13.44 15.04 12.10
C GLU A 135 12.36 16.06 11.70
N PHE A 136 11.49 15.64 10.78
CA PHE A 136 10.30 16.32 10.32
C PHE A 136 9.07 15.53 10.77
N THR A 137 8.23 16.15 11.60
CA THR A 137 7.04 15.51 12.18
C THR A 137 5.75 16.18 11.71
N GLY A 138 4.61 15.52 11.94
CA GLY A 138 3.30 16.06 11.55
C GLY A 138 2.98 15.95 10.07
N LEU A 139 3.77 15.16 9.32
CA LEU A 139 3.56 14.91 7.90
C LEU A 139 2.34 14.01 7.72
N ASN A 140 1.55 14.32 6.69
CA ASN A 140 0.37 13.54 6.37
C ASN A 140 0.10 13.55 4.87
N ALA A 141 -0.56 12.49 4.41
CA ALA A 141 -0.94 12.37 3.00
C ALA A 141 -2.26 11.64 2.87
N THR A 142 -3.02 11.97 1.83
CA THR A 142 -4.26 11.25 1.47
C THR A 142 -4.29 10.95 -0.02
N TRP A 143 -4.85 9.79 -0.37
CA TRP A 143 -4.92 9.33 -1.75
C TRP A 143 -6.15 8.45 -1.99
N LEU A 144 -6.53 8.30 -3.26
CA LEU A 144 -7.46 7.25 -3.69
C LEU A 144 -6.70 6.12 -4.37
N GLU A 145 -7.14 4.88 -4.16
CA GLU A 145 -6.62 3.72 -4.87
C GLU A 145 -7.75 3.03 -5.63
N PHE A 146 -7.47 2.68 -6.88
CA PHE A 146 -8.20 1.66 -7.61
C PHE A 146 -7.52 0.31 -7.38
N VAL A 147 -8.27 -0.71 -7.03
CA VAL A 147 -7.75 -2.02 -6.65
C VAL A 147 -8.33 -3.09 -7.57
N LEU A 148 -7.46 -3.92 -8.15
CA LEU A 148 -7.84 -5.17 -8.81
C LEU A 148 -7.26 -6.32 -8.00
N GLY A 149 -8.10 -7.24 -7.55
CA GLY A 149 -7.68 -8.31 -6.65
C GLY A 149 -8.33 -9.65 -6.96
N ILE A 150 -7.60 -10.70 -6.63
CA ILE A 150 -8.07 -12.08 -6.60
C ILE A 150 -7.96 -12.60 -5.17
N LYS A 151 -8.92 -13.41 -4.75
CA LYS A 151 -8.90 -14.12 -3.46
C LYS A 151 -9.32 -15.57 -3.70
N VAL A 152 -8.49 -16.52 -3.28
CA VAL A 152 -8.67 -17.94 -3.48
C VAL A 152 -8.62 -18.66 -2.13
N GLU A 153 -9.58 -19.54 -1.89
CA GLU A 153 -9.61 -20.42 -0.73
C GLU A 153 -8.55 -21.52 -0.87
N LEU A 154 -7.60 -21.59 0.07
CA LEU A 154 -6.59 -22.64 0.14
C LEU A 154 -7.09 -23.85 0.93
N PHE A 155 -7.70 -23.57 2.08
CA PHE A 155 -8.30 -24.54 3.00
C PHE A 155 -9.61 -23.95 3.52
N ALA A 156 -10.42 -24.75 4.22
CA ALA A 156 -11.67 -24.30 4.78
C ALA A 156 -11.50 -22.98 5.57
N ASN A 157 -12.10 -21.90 5.05
CA ASN A 157 -12.05 -20.55 5.59
C ASN A 157 -10.68 -19.83 5.49
N LEU A 158 -9.61 -20.44 4.97
CA LEU A 158 -8.31 -19.78 4.78
C LEU A 158 -8.16 -19.32 3.32
N TYR A 159 -7.84 -18.05 3.11
CA TYR A 159 -7.80 -17.41 1.82
C TYR A 159 -6.44 -16.76 1.56
N LEU A 160 -5.89 -17.02 0.38
CA LEU A 160 -4.80 -16.26 -0.19
C LEU A 160 -5.35 -15.22 -1.14
N GLY A 161 -4.87 -13.99 -1.04
CA GLY A 161 -5.24 -12.89 -1.91
C GLY A 161 -4.02 -12.27 -2.57
N ALA A 162 -4.20 -11.82 -3.80
CA ALA A 162 -3.23 -10.98 -4.50
C ALA A 162 -3.97 -9.79 -5.09
N SER A 163 -3.38 -8.59 -5.01
CA SER A 163 -3.96 -7.41 -5.65
C SER A 163 -2.90 -6.51 -6.29
N VAL A 164 -3.35 -5.77 -7.30
CA VAL A 164 -2.62 -4.68 -7.95
C VAL A 164 -3.42 -3.40 -7.74
N ARG A 165 -2.73 -2.30 -7.51
CA ARG A 165 -3.28 -1.03 -7.05
C ARG A 165 -2.74 0.11 -7.88
N LEU A 166 -3.62 1.01 -8.28
CA LEU A 166 -3.26 2.29 -8.88
C LEU A 166 -3.73 3.40 -7.96
N ALA A 167 -2.81 4.20 -7.46
CA ALA A 167 -3.06 5.25 -6.48
C ALA A 167 -2.93 6.65 -7.11
N TYR A 168 -3.75 7.59 -6.65
CA TYR A 168 -3.68 9.01 -6.99
C TYR A 168 -3.63 9.86 -5.72
N LEU A 169 -2.54 10.59 -5.54
CA LEU A 169 -2.25 11.42 -4.37
C LEU A 169 -3.05 12.74 -4.42
N PHE A 170 -3.88 12.99 -3.41
CA PHE A 170 -4.70 14.20 -3.28
C PHE A 170 -4.02 15.27 -2.45
N THR A 171 -3.59 14.90 -1.24
CA THR A 171 -2.92 15.81 -0.32
C THR A 171 -1.57 15.24 0.09
N ASN A 172 -0.59 16.13 0.21
CA ASN A 172 0.74 15.82 0.69
C ASN A 172 1.21 17.02 1.52
N THR A 173 1.25 16.86 2.84
CA THR A 173 1.81 17.88 3.74
C THR A 173 3.29 17.58 3.89
N GLU A 174 4.11 18.45 3.29
CA GLU A 174 5.57 18.33 3.22
C GLU A 174 6.22 19.29 4.22
N ALA A 175 7.48 19.03 4.59
CA ALA A 175 8.28 19.98 5.35
C ALA A 175 8.83 21.07 4.42
N ASP A 176 9.02 22.29 4.95
CA ASP A 176 9.52 23.44 4.16
C ASP A 176 10.89 23.19 3.52
N THR A 177 11.71 22.33 4.13
CA THR A 177 13.11 22.10 3.74
C THR A 177 13.37 20.73 3.13
N PHE A 178 12.41 19.79 3.19
CA PHE A 178 12.59 18.43 2.67
C PHE A 178 11.25 17.85 2.18
N PRO A 179 11.14 17.55 0.87
CA PRO A 179 9.90 17.00 0.31
C PRO A 179 9.72 15.52 0.69
N ASN A 180 8.46 15.08 0.71
CA ASN A 180 8.15 13.68 1.00
C ASN A 180 8.45 12.80 -0.22
N LEU A 181 9.56 12.07 -0.20
CA LEU A 181 9.96 11.17 -1.30
C LEU A 181 9.36 9.76 -1.19
N TRP A 182 8.89 9.40 0.00
CA TRP A 182 8.24 8.12 0.25
C TRP A 182 7.19 8.30 1.34
N ILE A 183 5.99 7.76 1.11
CA ILE A 183 4.85 7.86 2.03
C ILE A 183 4.45 6.43 2.44
N PRO A 184 4.33 6.11 3.74
CA PRO A 184 3.86 4.80 4.20
C PRO A 184 2.54 4.40 3.57
N GLY A 185 2.48 3.20 3.01
CA GLY A 185 1.28 2.67 2.36
C GLY A 185 1.00 3.19 0.93
N PHE A 186 1.52 4.36 0.53
CA PHE A 186 1.44 4.88 -0.86
C PHE A 186 2.69 4.53 -1.69
N ASN A 187 3.85 4.39 -1.04
CA ASN A 187 5.19 4.15 -1.60
C ASN A 187 5.89 5.42 -2.13
N LYS A 188 6.75 5.27 -3.16
CA LYS A 188 7.60 6.34 -3.70
C LYS A 188 6.75 7.46 -4.29
N VAL A 189 7.10 8.69 -3.96
CA VAL A 189 6.53 9.92 -4.52
C VAL A 189 7.58 10.49 -5.46
N ASN A 190 7.14 11.01 -6.61
CA ASN A 190 8.02 11.69 -7.55
C ASN A 190 7.53 13.12 -7.72
N ASP A 191 8.44 14.09 -7.80
CA ASP A 191 8.12 15.52 -7.84
C ASP A 191 7.05 15.91 -8.89
N ASN A 192 7.06 15.25 -10.05
CA ASN A 192 6.13 15.53 -11.15
C ASN A 192 5.05 14.45 -11.35
N SER A 193 4.88 13.51 -10.42
CA SER A 193 3.86 12.47 -10.54
C SER A 193 3.07 12.29 -9.25
N LYS A 194 1.75 12.45 -9.36
CA LYS A 194 0.79 12.14 -8.30
C LYS A 194 0.31 10.68 -8.34
N PHE A 195 0.80 9.89 -9.30
CA PHE A 195 0.39 8.50 -9.45
C PHE A 195 1.37 7.57 -8.74
N GLY A 196 0.81 6.61 -7.99
CA GLY A 196 1.52 5.51 -7.37
C GLY A 196 1.00 4.17 -7.88
N VAL A 197 1.84 3.15 -7.83
CA VAL A 197 1.47 1.77 -8.14
C VAL A 197 1.90 0.87 -6.99
N GLY A 198 1.10 -0.16 -6.74
CA GLY A 198 1.38 -1.12 -5.67
C GLY A 198 0.84 -2.50 -5.99
N TYR A 199 1.37 -3.48 -5.27
CA TYR A 199 0.86 -4.84 -5.27
C TYR A 199 0.92 -5.37 -3.85
N ASN A 200 0.08 -6.35 -3.55
CA ASN A 200 0.14 -7.02 -2.25
C ASN A 200 -0.26 -8.49 -2.30
N TYR A 201 0.07 -9.20 -1.23
CA TYR A 201 -0.21 -10.62 -1.05
C TYR A 201 -0.75 -10.85 0.36
N SER A 202 -2.06 -11.06 0.50
CA SER A 202 -2.70 -11.20 1.80
C SER A 202 -3.01 -12.66 2.14
N LEU A 203 -2.79 -13.05 3.38
CA LEU A 203 -3.33 -14.29 3.95
C LEU A 203 -4.42 -13.94 4.95
N SER A 204 -5.63 -14.47 4.76
CA SER A 204 -6.80 -14.10 5.58
C SER A 204 -7.64 -15.30 5.97
N TYR A 205 -8.32 -15.19 7.11
CA TYR A 205 -9.23 -16.20 7.64
C TYR A 205 -10.66 -15.66 7.68
N PHE A 206 -11.63 -16.46 7.20
CA PHE A 206 -13.04 -16.12 7.15
C PHE A 206 -13.79 -16.60 8.39
N ILE A 207 -14.40 -15.66 9.10
CA ILE A 207 -15.23 -15.91 10.27
C ILE A 207 -16.70 -15.82 9.82
N PRO A 208 -17.42 -16.97 9.73
CA PRO A 208 -18.83 -16.96 9.35
C PRO A 208 -19.70 -16.41 10.49
N LEU A 209 -20.40 -15.30 10.24
CA LEU A 209 -21.24 -14.65 11.26
C LEU A 209 -22.71 -15.10 11.17
N TYR A 210 -23.31 -15.14 9.97
CA TYR A 210 -24.71 -15.55 9.81
C TYR A 210 -25.06 -16.02 8.40
N ARG A 211 -26.20 -16.71 8.26
CA ARG A 211 -26.73 -17.19 6.97
C ARG A 211 -28.07 -16.51 6.67
N LYS A 212 -28.09 -15.61 5.68
CA LYS A 212 -29.35 -15.08 5.14
C LYS A 212 -29.98 -16.10 4.18
N LYS A 213 -31.24 -16.48 4.39
CA LYS A 213 -32.00 -17.29 3.42
C LYS A 213 -32.15 -16.49 2.11
N ALA A 214 -31.91 -17.13 0.97
CA ALA A 214 -32.12 -16.48 -0.32
C ALA A 214 -33.61 -16.17 -0.50
N LYS A 215 -33.98 -14.92 -0.79
CA LYS A 215 -35.32 -14.62 -1.31
C LYS A 215 -35.43 -15.35 -2.65
N LYS A 216 -36.37 -16.30 -2.78
CA LYS A 216 -36.72 -16.89 -4.08
C LYS A 216 -37.08 -15.74 -5.02
N LYS A 217 -36.43 -15.65 -6.18
CA LYS A 217 -36.96 -14.82 -7.27
C LYS A 217 -38.38 -15.35 -7.52
N LYS A 218 -39.39 -14.48 -7.41
CA LYS A 218 -40.71 -14.81 -7.95
C LYS A 218 -40.45 -14.98 -9.45
N ASN A 219 -40.56 -16.21 -9.93
CA ASN A 219 -40.63 -16.44 -11.37
C ASN A 219 -41.87 -15.66 -11.83
N GLU A 220 -41.67 -14.71 -12.73
CA GLU A 220 -42.75 -14.16 -13.52
C GLU A 220 -43.40 -15.36 -14.21
N THR A 221 -44.68 -15.55 -13.91
CA THR A 221 -45.55 -16.53 -14.56
C THR A 221 -45.43 -16.35 -16.07
N PRO A 222 -45.35 -17.43 -16.88
CA PRO A 222 -45.51 -17.26 -18.30
C PRO A 222 -46.91 -16.68 -18.52
N VAL A 223 -46.99 -15.57 -19.25
CA VAL A 223 -48.26 -15.08 -19.79
C VAL A 223 -48.65 -16.11 -20.85
N GLU A 224 -49.56 -17.02 -20.49
CA GLU A 224 -50.41 -17.69 -21.48
C GLU A 224 -51.43 -16.66 -21.96
N GLU A 225 -51.25 -16.18 -23.19
CA GLU A 225 -52.25 -16.05 -24.26
C GLU A 225 -51.67 -15.29 -25.46
#